data_AF-A0A239BJA8-F1
#
_entry.id   AF-A0A239BJA8-F1
#
_cell.length_a   1.000
_cell.length_b   1.000
_cell.length_c   1.000
_cell.angle_alpha   90.00
_cell.angle_beta   90.00
_cell.angle_gamma   90.00
#
_symmetry.space_group_name_H-M   'P 1'
#
loop_
_entity.id
_entity.type
_entity.pdbx_description
1 polymer ?
#
loop_
_entity_poly.entity_id
_entity_poly.type
_entity_poly.pdbx_seq_one_letter_code
_entity_poly.pdbx_strand_id
1 'polypeptide(L)'
;FSALEYNNLLLRKEFFRRPKTFLEIYQRIEKKEDTYTYTYEGGTPAYHFALDCPRLNSNFDSYEIPIEIKEQGKEQVLRFRTFFAQNKELLDRNPEAFYIKMTAAFALETHLKPVDYKNTGIEFIDIDNLPELEETINQLLLEAEQLYWKSTPAKRMMMNQFMRLSFLAFPPYNQKPIQNNETGFSDTEVREFLTHFSETYKIPIIKHLRNFYRIYFNPDLAFEGEFLELLGFKKCSHCYS
;
A
#
# COMPACT_ATOMS: atom_id res chain seq x y z
N PHE A 1 -12.77 -9.98 -11.77
CA PHE A 1 -12.22 -8.74 -11.18
C PHE A 1 -13.34 -7.76 -10.84
N SER A 2 -13.13 -6.92 -9.83
CA SER A 2 -13.93 -5.71 -9.58
C SER A 2 -13.66 -4.67 -10.68
N ALA A 3 -14.52 -3.65 -10.78
CA ALA A 3 -14.30 -2.56 -11.73
C ALA A 3 -12.96 -1.84 -11.48
N LEU A 4 -12.59 -1.63 -10.21
CA LEU A 4 -11.35 -0.98 -9.82
C LEU A 4 -10.12 -1.79 -10.27
N GLU A 5 -10.11 -3.10 -10.02
CA GLU A 5 -9.01 -3.97 -10.44
C GLU A 5 -8.86 -4.03 -11.95
N TYR A 6 -9.98 -4.14 -12.66
CA TYR A 6 -10.00 -4.15 -14.11
C TYR A 6 -9.43 -2.85 -14.68
N ASN A 7 -9.90 -1.71 -14.18
CA ASN A 7 -9.40 -0.39 -14.59
C ASN A 7 -7.91 -0.24 -14.26
N ASN A 8 -7.45 -0.69 -13.10
CA ASN A 8 -6.04 -0.66 -12.73
C ASN A 8 -5.16 -1.51 -13.67
N LEU A 9 -5.65 -2.68 -14.09
CA LEU A 9 -4.95 -3.51 -15.08
C LEU A 9 -4.89 -2.82 -16.44
N LEU A 10 -5.98 -2.20 -16.90
CA LEU A 10 -6.00 -1.44 -18.15
C LEU A 10 -5.08 -0.22 -18.11
N LEU A 11 -5.10 0.55 -17.03
CA LEU A 11 -4.18 1.68 -16.83
C LEU A 11 -2.73 1.23 -16.90
N ARG A 12 -2.39 0.11 -16.25
CA ARG A 12 -1.04 -0.45 -16.27
C ARG A 12 -0.64 -0.92 -17.67
N LYS A 13 -1.57 -1.56 -18.40
CA LYS A 13 -1.38 -1.93 -19.81
C LYS A 13 -1.07 -0.71 -20.67
N GLU A 14 -1.86 0.36 -20.54
CA GLU A 14 -1.68 1.60 -21.30
C GLU A 14 -0.39 2.32 -20.95
N PHE A 15 -0.01 2.35 -19.67
CA PHE A 15 1.26 2.89 -19.21
C PHE A 15 2.44 2.19 -19.90
N PHE A 16 2.49 0.85 -19.90
CA PHE A 16 3.59 0.14 -20.57
C PHE A 16 3.54 0.30 -22.08
N ARG A 17 2.34 0.32 -22.68
CA ARG A 17 2.17 0.51 -24.13
C ARG A 17 2.66 1.87 -24.62
N ARG A 18 2.47 2.94 -23.84
CA ARG A 18 2.77 4.33 -24.24
C ARG A 18 3.22 5.16 -23.02
N PRO A 19 4.40 4.89 -22.43
CA PRO A 19 4.79 5.51 -21.16
C PRO A 19 4.91 7.03 -21.24
N LYS A 20 5.48 7.57 -22.33
CA LYS A 20 5.65 9.02 -22.51
C LYS A 20 4.31 9.74 -22.57
N THR A 21 3.41 9.30 -23.46
CA THR A 21 2.05 9.87 -23.57
C THR A 21 1.24 9.67 -22.31
N PHE A 22 1.40 8.52 -21.63
CA PHE A 22 0.74 8.29 -20.35
C PHE A 22 1.20 9.31 -19.30
N LEU A 23 2.49 9.62 -19.23
CA LEU A 23 3.05 10.61 -18.31
C LEU A 23 2.58 12.04 -18.60
N GLU A 24 2.33 12.39 -19.86
CA GLU A 24 1.79 13.72 -20.24
C GLU A 24 0.39 13.95 -19.68
N ILE A 25 -0.42 12.89 -19.59
CA ILE A 25 -1.79 12.95 -19.04
C ILE A 25 -1.85 12.49 -17.58
N TYR A 26 -0.76 11.96 -17.04
CA TYR A 26 -0.68 11.49 -15.68
C TYR A 26 -0.75 12.69 -14.73
N GLN A 27 -1.84 12.79 -13.99
CA GLN A 27 -1.91 13.71 -12.87
C GLN A 27 -0.97 13.18 -11.79
N ARG A 28 0.16 13.87 -11.63
CA ARG A 28 1.10 13.61 -10.55
C ARG A 28 0.32 13.53 -9.24
N ILE A 29 0.52 12.46 -8.48
CA ILE A 29 0.01 12.40 -7.11
C ILE A 29 0.63 13.61 -6.41
N GLU A 30 -0.21 14.58 -6.06
CA GLU A 30 0.24 15.74 -5.32
C GLU A 30 0.96 15.25 -4.08
N LYS A 31 2.07 15.91 -3.76
CA LYS A 31 2.82 15.59 -2.56
C LYS A 31 1.82 15.67 -1.41
N LYS A 32 1.61 14.54 -0.71
CA LYS A 32 0.70 14.50 0.45
C LYS A 32 1.01 15.71 1.31
N GLU A 33 0.01 16.57 1.45
CA GLU A 33 0.14 17.72 2.34
C GLU A 33 0.34 17.20 3.76
N ASP A 34 1.10 17.96 4.53
CA ASP A 34 1.37 17.65 5.92
C ASP A 34 0.04 17.64 6.69
N THR A 35 -0.36 16.47 7.18
CA THR A 35 -1.63 16.31 7.90
C THR A 35 -1.51 16.68 9.38
N TYR A 36 -0.33 17.13 9.83
CA TYR A 36 -0.03 17.48 11.22
C TYR A 36 -0.35 16.36 12.19
N THR A 37 -0.33 15.11 11.71
CA THR A 37 -0.78 13.96 12.48
C THR A 37 0.37 13.38 13.29
N TYR A 38 1.57 13.36 12.72
CA TYR A 38 2.71 12.67 13.32
C TYR A 38 3.89 13.60 13.60
N THR A 39 4.73 13.24 14.57
CA THR A 39 5.96 13.97 14.89
C THR A 39 6.94 14.00 13.72
N TYR A 40 7.03 12.89 12.98
CA TYR A 40 7.61 12.82 11.65
C TYR A 40 6.51 12.53 10.64
N GLU A 41 6.21 13.51 9.79
CA GLU A 41 5.30 13.33 8.67
C GLU A 41 6.05 12.64 7.53
N GLY A 42 5.44 11.61 6.93
CA GLY A 42 6.05 10.89 5.80
C GLY A 42 6.48 11.85 4.68
N GLY A 43 7.61 11.56 4.06
CA GLY A 43 8.20 12.42 3.03
C GLY A 43 7.85 12.03 1.60
N THR A 44 8.32 12.84 0.65
CA THR A 44 8.42 12.43 -0.76
C THR A 44 9.24 11.15 -0.85
N PRO A 45 8.73 10.09 -1.51
CA PRO A 45 9.44 8.83 -1.60
C PRO A 45 10.78 9.02 -2.31
N ALA A 46 11.80 8.30 -1.84
CA ALA A 46 13.12 8.35 -2.42
C ALA A 46 13.38 7.09 -3.26
N TYR A 47 14.14 7.23 -4.35
CA TYR A 47 14.68 6.10 -5.08
C TYR A 47 16.12 5.80 -4.62
N HIS A 48 16.47 4.51 -4.67
CA HIS A 48 17.69 3.95 -4.11
C HIS A 48 18.38 3.10 -5.19
N PHE A 49 19.72 3.16 -5.27
CA PHE A 49 20.47 2.19 -6.08
C PHE A 49 20.96 0.99 -5.27
N ALA A 50 21.09 1.13 -3.95
CA ALA A 50 21.64 0.12 -3.06
C ALA A 50 20.52 -0.60 -2.29
N LEU A 51 20.44 -1.92 -2.44
CA LEU A 51 19.44 -2.77 -1.79
C LEU A 51 19.62 -2.83 -0.26
N ASP A 52 20.85 -2.68 0.21
CA ASP A 52 21.24 -2.69 1.63
C ASP A 52 21.16 -1.30 2.28
N CYS A 53 20.64 -0.30 1.59
CA CYS A 53 20.51 1.05 2.13
C CYS A 53 19.73 1.03 3.46
N PRO A 54 20.28 1.57 4.56
CA PRO A 54 19.61 1.55 5.87
C PRO A 54 18.27 2.30 5.86
N ARG A 55 18.13 3.31 4.99
CA ARG A 55 16.87 4.05 4.82
C ARG A 55 15.84 3.33 3.96
N LEU A 56 16.27 2.40 3.11
CA LEU A 56 15.33 1.55 2.35
C LEU A 56 14.73 0.48 3.25
N ASN A 57 15.52 -0.03 4.20
CA ASN A 57 15.17 -1.13 5.09
C ASN A 57 14.63 -0.66 6.46
N SER A 58 14.49 0.64 6.71
CA SER A 58 13.97 1.17 7.97
C SER A 58 12.45 1.03 8.06
N ASN A 59 11.96 0.77 9.27
CA ASN A 59 10.53 0.94 9.60
C ASN A 59 10.17 2.43 9.62
N PHE A 60 8.88 2.72 9.57
CA PHE A 60 8.38 4.05 9.88
C PHE A 60 8.06 4.12 11.37
N ASP A 61 8.91 4.81 12.12
CA ASP A 61 8.74 5.04 13.55
C ASP A 61 8.39 6.52 13.80
N SER A 62 7.21 6.76 14.40
CA SER A 62 6.73 8.09 14.69
C SER A 62 5.79 8.09 15.90
N TYR A 63 5.25 9.24 16.27
CA TYR A 63 4.27 9.38 17.35
C TYR A 63 3.13 10.28 16.89
N GLU A 64 1.91 9.97 17.33
CA GLU A 64 0.77 10.86 17.12
C GLU A 64 0.97 12.17 17.89
N ILE A 65 0.70 13.29 17.23
CA ILE A 65 0.67 14.60 17.88
C ILE A 65 -0.64 14.69 18.69
N PRO A 66 -0.56 15.05 19.99
CA PRO A 66 -1.73 15.21 20.85
C PRO A 66 -2.77 16.16 20.26
N ILE A 67 -4.05 15.88 20.48
CA ILE A 67 -5.15 16.67 19.90
C ILE A 67 -5.12 18.12 20.41
N GLU A 68 -4.72 18.30 21.67
CA GLU A 68 -4.61 19.58 22.36
C GLU A 68 -3.58 20.49 21.70
N ILE A 69 -2.52 19.93 21.08
CA ILE A 69 -1.54 20.69 20.29
C ILE A 69 -2.09 21.02 18.91
N LYS A 70 -2.77 20.05 18.28
CA LYS A 70 -3.35 20.23 16.95
C LYS A 70 -4.43 21.31 16.95
N GLU A 71 -5.26 21.37 17.99
CA GLU A 71 -6.31 22.38 18.17
C GLU A 71 -5.76 23.80 18.36
N GLN A 72 -4.52 23.94 18.84
CA GLN A 72 -3.85 25.25 18.94
C GLN A 72 -3.29 25.75 17.59
N GLY A 73 -3.36 24.92 16.55
CA GLY A 73 -3.01 25.29 15.19
C GLY A 73 -1.58 24.92 14.77
N LYS A 74 -1.30 25.16 13.48
CA LYS A 74 -0.09 24.72 12.77
C LYS A 74 1.22 25.11 13.46
N GLU A 75 1.34 26.35 13.93
CA GLU A 75 2.57 26.85 14.56
C GLU A 75 2.94 26.04 15.80
N GLN A 76 1.94 25.67 16.62
CA GLN A 76 2.16 24.88 17.82
C GLN A 76 2.53 23.44 17.49
N VAL A 77 1.97 22.88 16.42
CA VAL A 77 2.42 21.58 15.89
C VAL A 77 3.89 21.63 15.46
N LEU A 78 4.31 22.65 14.71
CA LEU A 78 5.70 22.78 14.26
C LEU A 78 6.67 22.98 15.44
N ARG A 79 6.26 23.76 16.44
CA ARG A 79 7.01 23.92 17.69
C ARG A 79 7.13 22.59 18.45
N PHE A 80 6.05 21.82 18.53
CA PHE A 80 6.04 20.50 19.16
C PHE A 80 6.97 19.52 18.43
N ARG A 81 6.95 19.48 17.10
CA ARG A 81 7.87 18.65 16.30
C ARG A 81 9.33 19.03 16.53
N THR A 82 9.62 20.33 16.59
CA THR A 82 10.97 20.82 16.87
C THR A 82 11.44 20.39 18.26
N PHE A 83 10.58 20.55 19.28
CA PHE A 83 10.84 20.05 20.63
C PHE A 83 11.06 18.53 20.64
N PHE A 84 10.18 17.78 19.99
CA PHE A 84 10.27 16.33 19.92
C PHE A 84 11.60 15.87 19.31
N ALA A 85 11.98 16.42 18.15
CA ALA A 85 13.23 16.10 17.48
C ALA A 85 14.47 16.37 18.34
N GLN A 86 14.47 17.47 19.10
CA GLN A 86 15.58 17.83 20.00
C GLN A 86 15.64 16.97 21.27
N ASN A 87 14.54 16.31 21.65
CA ASN A 87 14.44 15.55 22.89
C ASN A 87 14.15 14.06 22.67
N LYS A 88 14.17 13.56 21.43
CA LYS A 88 13.87 12.16 21.10
C LYS A 88 14.78 11.18 21.85
N GLU A 89 16.08 11.46 21.93
CA GLU A 89 17.01 10.62 22.69
C GLU A 89 16.64 10.53 24.18
N LEU A 90 16.06 11.59 24.75
CA LEU A 90 15.62 11.59 26.14
C LEU A 90 14.41 10.67 26.31
N LEU A 91 13.48 10.68 25.36
CA LEU A 91 12.34 9.75 25.37
C LEU A 91 12.82 8.29 25.34
N ASP A 92 13.87 7.99 24.57
CA ASP A 92 14.39 6.64 24.45
C ASP A 92 15.15 6.16 25.70
N ARG A 93 15.88 7.06 26.38
CA ARG A 93 16.71 6.72 27.55
C ARG A 93 15.98 6.88 28.89
N ASN A 94 15.12 7.89 29.01
CA ASN A 94 14.38 8.21 30.23
C ASN A 94 13.02 8.86 29.88
N PRO A 95 12.00 8.03 29.58
CA PRO A 95 10.67 8.49 29.20
C PRO A 95 10.05 9.45 30.21
N GLU A 96 10.19 9.18 31.52
CA GLU A 96 9.62 10.03 32.57
C GLU A 96 10.17 11.46 32.53
N ALA A 97 11.49 11.60 32.38
CA ALA A 97 12.12 12.92 32.26
C ALA A 97 11.67 13.65 30.99
N PHE A 98 11.46 12.92 29.89
CA PHE A 98 10.88 13.48 28.67
C PHE A 98 9.47 14.03 28.92
N TYR A 99 8.59 13.24 29.56
CA TYR A 99 7.21 13.66 29.81
C TYR A 99 7.13 14.83 30.77
N ILE A 100 7.94 14.86 31.85
CA ILE A 100 8.04 16.04 32.73
C ILE A 100 8.42 17.30 31.94
N LYS A 101 9.42 17.19 31.05
CA LYS A 101 9.86 18.31 30.21
C LYS A 101 8.79 18.73 29.20
N MET A 102 8.04 17.76 28.67
CA MET A 102 6.91 18.01 27.76
C MET A 102 5.78 18.74 28.48
N THR A 103 5.41 18.31 29.68
CA THR A 103 4.39 18.98 30.53
C THR A 103 4.82 20.41 30.83
N ALA A 104 6.07 20.65 31.19
CA ALA A 104 6.57 22.00 31.44
C ALA A 104 6.54 22.90 30.17
N ALA A 105 6.80 22.35 28.99
CA ALA A 105 6.87 23.11 27.75
C ALA A 105 5.51 23.39 27.09
N PHE A 106 4.53 22.49 27.30
CA PHE A 106 3.25 22.50 26.57
C PHE A 106 2.01 22.38 27.45
N ALA A 107 2.15 22.27 28.78
CA ALA A 107 1.05 21.99 29.71
C ALA A 107 0.25 20.73 29.34
N LEU A 108 0.94 19.70 28.83
CA LEU A 108 0.37 18.41 28.44
C LEU A 108 0.71 17.34 29.48
N GLU A 109 -0.29 16.62 29.95
CA GLU A 109 -0.13 15.46 30.84
C GLU A 109 -0.35 14.12 30.11
N THR A 110 -0.51 14.16 28.78
CA THR A 110 -0.79 12.98 27.96
C THR A 110 0.48 12.28 27.51
N HIS A 111 0.46 10.94 27.53
CA HIS A 111 1.52 10.14 26.93
C HIS A 111 1.34 10.07 25.41
N LEU A 112 2.46 10.19 24.68
CA LEU A 112 2.49 10.07 23.23
C LEU A 112 2.15 8.64 22.80
N LYS A 113 1.32 8.52 21.76
CA LYS A 113 0.97 7.23 21.16
C LYS A 113 1.98 6.88 20.06
N PRO A 114 2.74 5.79 20.19
CA PRO A 114 3.69 5.37 19.17
C PRO A 114 2.97 4.85 17.93
N VAL A 115 3.57 5.08 16.77
CA VAL A 115 3.15 4.56 15.48
C VAL A 115 4.36 3.89 14.86
N ASP A 116 4.26 2.57 14.70
CA ASP A 116 5.26 1.73 14.03
C ASP A 116 4.59 1.06 12.84
N TYR A 117 5.01 1.44 11.62
CA TYR A 117 4.71 0.68 10.43
C TYR A 117 5.96 -0.07 9.98
N LYS A 118 5.86 -1.40 10.06
CA LYS A 118 6.91 -2.30 9.59
C LYS A 118 7.16 -2.12 8.10
N ASN A 119 8.44 -2.08 7.74
CA ASN A 119 8.87 -2.14 6.35
C ASN A 119 8.38 -3.46 5.73
N THR A 120 7.76 -3.38 4.55
CA THR A 120 7.22 -4.57 3.84
C THR A 120 8.30 -5.39 3.16
N GLY A 121 9.55 -4.95 3.17
CA GLY A 121 10.69 -5.59 2.55
C GLY A 121 10.88 -5.25 1.07
N ILE A 122 11.83 -5.94 0.46
CA ILE A 122 12.18 -5.82 -0.95
C ILE A 122 11.52 -6.97 -1.71
N GLU A 123 10.73 -6.65 -2.73
CA GLU A 123 10.22 -7.64 -3.69
C GLU A 123 11.06 -7.57 -4.97
N PHE A 124 11.61 -8.72 -5.36
CA PHE A 124 12.24 -8.86 -6.67
C PHE A 124 11.17 -9.17 -7.71
N ILE A 125 11.21 -8.45 -8.82
CA ILE A 125 10.34 -8.73 -9.97
C ILE A 125 11.17 -9.58 -10.92
N ASP A 126 10.98 -10.90 -10.85
CA ASP A 126 11.58 -11.82 -11.82
C ASP A 126 11.12 -11.47 -13.24
N ILE A 127 12.04 -11.59 -14.19
CA ILE A 127 11.72 -11.49 -15.60
C ILE A 127 11.29 -12.90 -16.02
N ASP A 128 10.05 -13.24 -15.71
CA ASP A 128 9.43 -14.46 -16.23
C ASP A 128 9.46 -14.41 -17.76
N ASN A 129 9.71 -15.55 -18.41
CA ASN A 129 9.61 -15.64 -19.87
C ASN A 129 8.14 -15.45 -20.29
N LEU A 130 7.90 -14.69 -21.36
CA LEU A 130 6.55 -14.30 -21.76
C LEU A 130 5.59 -15.49 -22.03
N PRO A 131 6.00 -16.57 -22.74
CA PRO A 131 5.25 -17.82 -22.82
C PRO A 131 4.88 -18.44 -21.47
N GLU A 132 5.80 -18.47 -20.50
CA GLU A 132 5.55 -19.07 -19.18
C GLU A 132 4.52 -18.25 -18.39
N LEU A 133 4.58 -16.92 -18.50
CA LEU A 133 3.54 -16.04 -17.95
C LEU A 133 2.18 -16.31 -18.56
N GLU A 134 2.11 -16.42 -19.89
CA GLU A 134 0.87 -16.68 -20.60
C GLU A 134 0.28 -18.05 -20.22
N GLU A 135 1.10 -19.09 -20.18
CA GLU A 135 0.70 -20.42 -19.73
C GLU A 135 0.18 -20.40 -18.28
N THR A 136 0.91 -19.73 -17.37
CA THR A 136 0.51 -19.61 -15.96
C THR A 136 -0.82 -18.87 -15.80
N ILE A 137 -1.02 -17.77 -16.53
CA ILE A 137 -2.29 -17.01 -16.51
C ILE A 137 -3.42 -17.90 -17.03
N ASN A 138 -3.23 -18.58 -18.16
CA ASN A 138 -4.25 -19.44 -18.76
C ASN A 138 -4.61 -20.60 -17.83
N GLN A 139 -3.62 -21.20 -17.17
CA GLN A 139 -3.83 -22.29 -16.21
C GLN A 139 -4.65 -21.81 -15.01
N LEU A 140 -4.30 -20.66 -14.42
CA LEU A 140 -5.05 -20.08 -13.29
C LEU A 140 -6.49 -19.73 -13.68
N LEU A 141 -6.72 -19.22 -14.90
CA LEU A 141 -8.06 -18.95 -15.41
C LEU A 141 -8.87 -20.24 -15.60
N LEU A 142 -8.26 -21.28 -16.15
CA LEU A 142 -8.87 -22.59 -16.33
C LEU A 142 -9.24 -23.22 -14.98
N GLU A 143 -8.36 -23.16 -13.99
CA GLU A 143 -8.62 -23.69 -12.65
C GLU A 143 -9.75 -22.93 -11.94
N ALA A 144 -9.77 -21.60 -12.06
CA ALA A 144 -10.87 -20.78 -11.53
C ALA A 144 -12.21 -21.10 -12.21
N GLU A 145 -12.20 -21.36 -13.52
CA GLU A 145 -13.40 -21.80 -14.24
C GLU A 145 -13.82 -23.21 -13.80
N GLN A 146 -12.89 -24.15 -13.66
CA GLN A 146 -13.19 -25.49 -13.17
C GLN A 146 -13.78 -25.46 -11.74
N LEU A 147 -13.29 -24.58 -10.86
CA LEU A 147 -13.86 -24.38 -9.53
C LEU A 147 -15.35 -24.01 -9.61
N TYR A 148 -15.72 -23.13 -10.55
CA TYR A 148 -17.10 -22.72 -10.77
C TYR A 148 -17.97 -23.90 -11.21
N TRP A 149 -17.53 -24.64 -12.22
CA TRP A 149 -18.31 -25.74 -12.79
C TRP A 149 -18.44 -26.95 -11.85
N LYS A 150 -17.41 -27.22 -11.02
CA LYS A 150 -17.44 -28.28 -10.00
C LYS A 150 -18.23 -27.92 -8.75
N SER A 151 -18.60 -26.65 -8.57
CA SER A 151 -19.31 -26.17 -7.37
C SER A 151 -20.81 -26.49 -7.39
N THR A 152 -21.44 -26.57 -6.21
CA THR A 152 -22.89 -26.77 -6.08
C THR A 152 -23.67 -25.54 -6.58
N PRO A 153 -24.99 -25.67 -6.91
CA PRO A 153 -25.81 -24.52 -7.30
C PRO A 153 -25.77 -23.36 -6.29
N ALA A 154 -25.83 -23.66 -5.00
CA ALA A 154 -25.73 -22.66 -3.93
C ALA A 154 -24.37 -21.94 -3.96
N LYS A 155 -23.26 -22.69 -4.06
CA LYS A 155 -21.92 -22.08 -4.16
C LYS A 155 -21.78 -21.23 -5.43
N ARG A 156 -22.33 -21.66 -6.57
CA ARG A 156 -22.34 -20.85 -7.80
C ARG A 156 -23.14 -19.56 -7.65
N MET A 157 -24.27 -19.59 -6.95
CA MET A 157 -25.03 -18.38 -6.61
C MET A 157 -24.18 -17.40 -5.79
N MET A 158 -23.52 -17.89 -4.72
CA MET A 158 -22.57 -17.10 -3.93
C MET A 158 -21.42 -16.54 -4.78
N MET A 159 -20.84 -17.34 -5.66
CA MET A 159 -19.77 -16.90 -6.58
C MET A 159 -20.25 -15.78 -7.51
N ASN A 160 -21.40 -15.98 -8.17
CA ASN A 160 -21.97 -14.97 -9.07
C ASN A 160 -22.21 -13.63 -8.36
N GLN A 161 -22.64 -13.69 -7.10
CA GLN A 161 -22.93 -12.51 -6.31
C GLN A 161 -21.68 -11.82 -5.77
N PHE A 162 -20.73 -12.57 -5.20
CA PHE A 162 -19.67 -12.00 -4.38
C PHE A 162 -18.25 -12.14 -4.93
N MET A 163 -17.99 -12.98 -5.93
CA MET A 163 -16.61 -13.26 -6.41
C MET A 163 -15.88 -11.99 -6.91
N ARG A 164 -16.62 -11.04 -7.49
CA ARG A 164 -16.06 -9.72 -7.88
C ARG A 164 -15.77 -8.80 -6.69
N LEU A 165 -16.38 -9.08 -5.55
CA LEU A 165 -16.32 -8.29 -4.32
C LEU A 165 -15.39 -8.94 -3.26
N SER A 166 -14.33 -9.65 -3.68
CA SER A 166 -13.42 -10.32 -2.72
C SER A 166 -12.75 -9.38 -1.72
N PHE A 167 -12.74 -8.07 -1.97
CA PHE A 167 -12.30 -7.06 -0.99
C PHE A 167 -13.10 -7.09 0.32
N LEU A 168 -14.34 -7.61 0.30
CA LEU A 168 -15.17 -7.80 1.50
C LEU A 168 -14.56 -8.78 2.52
N ALA A 169 -13.63 -9.62 2.09
CA ALA A 169 -12.92 -10.56 2.96
C ALA A 169 -11.77 -9.93 3.75
N PHE A 170 -11.33 -8.71 3.37
CA PHE A 170 -10.16 -8.06 3.94
C PHE A 170 -10.50 -6.80 4.74
N PRO A 171 -9.66 -6.40 5.71
CA PRO A 171 -9.84 -5.14 6.42
C PRO A 171 -9.82 -3.91 5.48
N PRO A 172 -10.54 -2.83 5.82
CA PRO A 172 -11.46 -2.71 6.97
C PRO A 172 -12.85 -3.31 6.71
N TYR A 173 -13.12 -3.81 5.50
CA TYR A 173 -14.45 -4.23 5.07
C TYR A 173 -14.96 -5.48 5.79
N ASN A 174 -14.06 -6.39 6.15
CA ASN A 174 -14.39 -7.62 6.88
C ASN A 174 -14.96 -7.40 8.29
N GLN A 175 -14.89 -6.17 8.82
CA GLN A 175 -15.46 -5.79 10.12
C GLN A 175 -16.97 -5.48 10.05
N LYS A 176 -17.53 -5.31 8.84
CA LYS A 176 -18.94 -4.98 8.63
C LYS A 176 -19.72 -6.19 8.11
N PRO A 177 -21.01 -6.36 8.47
CA PRO A 177 -21.88 -7.37 7.87
C PRO A 177 -21.92 -7.23 6.34
N ILE A 178 -21.97 -8.36 5.63
CA ILE A 178 -22.13 -8.37 4.19
C ILE A 178 -23.58 -7.99 3.88
N GLN A 179 -23.75 -6.91 3.12
CA GLN A 179 -25.07 -6.47 2.71
C GLN A 179 -25.64 -7.39 1.62
N ASN A 180 -26.96 -7.64 1.70
CA ASN A 180 -27.73 -8.41 0.73
C ASN A 180 -27.26 -9.88 0.54
N ASN A 181 -26.75 -10.52 1.60
CA ASN A 181 -26.36 -11.94 1.53
C ASN A 181 -27.59 -12.86 1.53
N GLU A 182 -28.13 -13.12 0.34
CA GLU A 182 -29.31 -13.99 0.10
C GLU A 182 -28.89 -15.41 -0.33
N THR A 183 -27.63 -15.76 -0.16
CA THR A 183 -27.04 -17.01 -0.70
C THR A 183 -27.31 -18.24 0.14
N GLY A 184 -27.81 -18.06 1.37
CA GLY A 184 -27.96 -19.10 2.38
C GLY A 184 -26.67 -19.45 3.13
N PHE A 185 -25.53 -18.86 2.76
CA PHE A 185 -24.27 -18.99 3.50
C PHE A 185 -24.13 -17.87 4.53
N SER A 186 -23.50 -18.18 5.66
CA SER A 186 -23.11 -17.17 6.63
C SER A 186 -22.04 -16.23 6.07
N ASP A 187 -21.96 -15.01 6.59
CA ASP A 187 -20.93 -14.06 6.18
C ASP A 187 -19.51 -14.62 6.38
N THR A 188 -19.31 -15.46 7.40
CA THR A 188 -18.03 -16.13 7.65
C THR A 188 -17.67 -17.07 6.50
N GLU A 189 -18.58 -17.95 6.10
CA GLU A 189 -18.35 -18.87 4.98
C GLU A 189 -18.11 -18.13 3.66
N VAL A 190 -18.85 -17.05 3.41
CA VAL A 190 -18.63 -16.19 2.25
C VAL A 190 -17.24 -15.57 2.29
N ARG A 191 -16.80 -15.01 3.43
CA ARG A 191 -15.47 -14.40 3.56
C ARG A 191 -14.34 -15.41 3.40
N GLU A 192 -14.46 -16.59 4.00
CA GLU A 192 -13.47 -17.67 3.84
C GLU A 192 -13.31 -18.08 2.38
N PHE A 193 -14.42 -18.25 1.66
CA PHE A 193 -14.39 -18.52 0.23
C PHE A 193 -13.72 -17.38 -0.55
N LEU A 194 -14.09 -16.13 -0.27
CA LEU A 194 -13.55 -14.97 -0.97
C LEU A 194 -12.05 -14.77 -0.72
N THR A 195 -11.58 -15.02 0.51
CA THR A 195 -10.14 -15.02 0.84
C THR A 195 -9.43 -16.06 -0.01
N HIS A 196 -9.88 -17.32 0.07
CA HIS A 196 -9.26 -18.41 -0.67
C HIS A 196 -9.24 -18.15 -2.18
N PHE A 197 -10.37 -17.72 -2.75
CA PHE A 197 -10.45 -17.39 -4.18
C PHE A 197 -9.53 -16.23 -4.56
N SER A 198 -9.45 -15.22 -3.71
CA SER A 198 -8.62 -14.03 -3.96
C SER A 198 -7.13 -14.38 -3.94
N GLU A 199 -6.69 -15.12 -2.93
CA GLU A 199 -5.28 -15.50 -2.74
C GLU A 199 -4.83 -16.55 -3.75
N THR A 200 -5.69 -17.51 -4.09
CA THR A 200 -5.33 -18.63 -4.98
C THR A 200 -5.32 -18.23 -6.45
N TYR A 201 -6.29 -17.41 -6.89
CA TYR A 201 -6.46 -17.11 -8.32
C TYR A 201 -6.28 -15.62 -8.62
N LYS A 202 -7.05 -14.78 -7.92
CA LYS A 202 -7.21 -13.39 -8.33
C LYS A 202 -5.93 -12.57 -8.21
N ILE A 203 -5.26 -12.65 -7.05
CA ILE A 203 -4.00 -11.96 -6.77
C ILE A 203 -2.88 -12.48 -7.69
N PRO A 204 -2.67 -13.80 -7.83
CA PRO A 204 -1.72 -14.35 -8.79
C PRO A 204 -1.97 -13.90 -10.23
N ILE A 205 -3.20 -14.00 -10.74
CA ILE A 205 -3.52 -13.56 -12.11
C ILE A 205 -3.22 -12.06 -12.29
N ILE A 206 -3.58 -11.21 -11.31
CA ILE A 206 -3.25 -9.77 -11.36
C ILE A 206 -1.73 -9.56 -11.38
N LYS A 207 -0.96 -10.31 -10.57
CA LYS A 207 0.51 -10.23 -10.53
C LYS A 207 1.10 -10.62 -11.89
N HIS A 208 0.71 -11.77 -12.44
CA HIS A 208 1.21 -12.22 -13.74
C HIS A 208 0.80 -11.31 -14.89
N LEU A 209 -0.43 -10.78 -14.92
CA LEU A 209 -0.85 -9.81 -15.94
C LEU A 209 -0.03 -8.52 -15.89
N ARG A 210 0.33 -8.04 -14.69
CA ARG A 210 1.20 -6.86 -14.54
C ARG A 210 2.59 -7.11 -15.11
N ASN A 211 3.15 -8.31 -14.87
CA ASN A 211 4.45 -8.71 -15.44
C ASN A 211 4.36 -8.88 -16.96
N PHE A 212 3.31 -9.55 -17.44
CA PHE A 212 3.04 -9.75 -18.86
C PHE A 212 2.97 -8.41 -19.60
N TYR A 213 2.22 -7.43 -19.09
CA TYR A 213 2.12 -6.13 -19.75
C TYR A 213 3.47 -5.39 -19.78
N ARG A 214 4.30 -5.51 -18.74
CA ARG A 214 5.65 -4.94 -18.76
C ARG A 214 6.48 -5.57 -19.88
N ILE A 215 6.62 -6.89 -19.87
CA ILE A 215 7.52 -7.62 -20.77
C ILE A 215 7.03 -7.55 -22.22
N TYR A 216 5.72 -7.66 -22.44
CA TYR A 216 5.13 -7.63 -23.76
C TYR A 216 5.18 -6.26 -24.42
N PHE A 217 4.82 -5.19 -23.69
CA PHE A 217 4.70 -3.86 -24.29
C PHE A 217 5.97 -3.02 -24.17
N ASN A 218 6.80 -3.24 -23.14
CA ASN A 218 7.97 -2.42 -22.90
C ASN A 218 9.02 -3.15 -22.03
N PRO A 219 9.68 -4.19 -22.58
CA PRO A 219 10.63 -5.01 -21.84
C PRO A 219 11.85 -4.21 -21.36
N ASP A 220 12.22 -3.17 -22.11
CA ASP A 220 13.39 -2.33 -21.85
C ASP A 220 13.08 -1.09 -20.98
N LEU A 221 11.83 -0.92 -20.51
CA LEU A 221 11.48 0.21 -19.66
C LEU A 221 12.23 0.15 -18.33
N ALA A 222 13.28 0.95 -18.24
CA ALA A 222 14.02 1.15 -17.01
C ALA A 222 13.41 2.31 -16.20
N PHE A 223 13.17 2.06 -14.91
CA PHE A 223 12.76 3.08 -13.96
C PHE A 223 13.99 3.85 -13.48
N GLU A 224 14.52 4.72 -14.33
CA GLU A 224 15.73 5.50 -14.08
C GLU A 224 15.42 6.90 -13.54
N GLY A 225 16.47 7.62 -13.11
CA GLY A 225 16.38 8.86 -12.34
C GLY A 225 15.38 9.89 -12.89
N GLU A 226 15.50 10.28 -14.16
CA GLU A 226 14.60 11.28 -14.78
C GLU A 226 13.14 10.80 -14.78
N PHE A 227 12.92 9.53 -15.09
CA PHE A 227 11.60 8.92 -15.08
C PHE A 227 10.97 8.89 -13.69
N LEU A 228 11.76 8.52 -12.67
CA LEU A 228 11.32 8.50 -11.28
C LEU A 228 11.08 9.92 -10.72
N GLU A 229 11.87 10.90 -11.13
CA GLU A 229 11.70 12.31 -10.76
C GLU A 229 10.41 12.89 -11.36
N LEU A 230 10.07 12.53 -12.60
CA LEU A 230 8.77 12.87 -13.22
C LEU A 230 7.59 12.26 -12.44
N LEU A 231 7.75 11.03 -11.94
CA LEU A 231 6.79 10.38 -11.05
C LEU A 231 6.77 10.97 -9.63
N GLY A 232 7.68 11.91 -9.35
CA GLY A 232 7.73 12.66 -8.11
C GLY A 232 8.57 12.04 -7.01
N PHE A 233 9.42 11.07 -7.32
CA PHE A 233 10.42 10.56 -6.39
C PHE A 233 11.62 11.53 -6.31
N LYS A 234 12.37 11.44 -5.21
CA LYS A 234 13.65 12.15 -5.04
C LYS A 234 14.81 11.17 -4.94
N LYS A 235 16.04 11.64 -5.16
CA LYS A 235 17.25 10.84 -4.86
C LYS A 235 17.33 10.55 -3.36
N CYS A 236 17.64 9.31 -2.99
CA CYS A 236 17.99 9.00 -1.61
C CYS A 236 19.32 9.66 -1.24
N SER A 237 19.32 10.54 -0.23
CA SER A 237 20.53 11.23 0.23
C SER A 237 21.46 10.36 1.09
N HIS A 238 21.26 9.04 1.12
CA HIS A 238 22.26 8.11 1.65
C HIS A 238 22.94 7.36 0.51
N CYS A 239 22.16 6.96 -0.50
CA CYS A 239 22.70 6.33 -1.69
C CYS A 239 23.51 7.35 -2.52
N TYR A 240 22.91 8.47 -2.88
CA TYR A 240 23.46 9.42 -3.87
C TYR A 240 24.23 10.60 -3.24
N SER A 241 24.92 10.34 -2.13
CA SER A 241 25.75 11.32 -1.41
C SER A 241 27.23 11.11 -1.65
#